data_AF-A0A0D0C0R1-F1
#
_entry.id   AF-A0A0D0C0R1-F1
#
_cell.length_a   1.000
_cell.length_b   1.000
_cell.length_c   1.000
_cell.angle_alpha   90.00
_cell.angle_beta   90.00
_cell.angle_gamma   90.00
#
_symmetry.space_group_name_H-M   'P 1'
#
loop_
_entity.id
_entity.type
_entity.pdbx_description
1 polymer ?
#
loop_
_entity_poly.entity_id
_entity_poly.type
_entity_poly.pdbx_seq_one_letter_code
_entity_poly.pdbx_strand_id
1 'polypeptide(L)'
;YIAYLESYVLTGKKIWEFAKEHPDVDFTILLPSAIYGPLVPNYLTSDPDMQKSIGTNASLCRIFTQGTGEYPPQVLGHFVDVRDLAQAHIAALSSSLIPGRKKRILISNTTFKLKDVAELICRET
;
A
#
# COMPACT_ATOMS: atom_id res chain seq x y z
N TYR A 1 -3.79 -16.20 0.71
CA TYR A 1 -3.21 -15.30 -0.32
C TYR A 1 -4.06 -15.26 -1.59
N ILE A 2 -4.41 -16.39 -2.22
CA ILE A 2 -5.24 -16.39 -3.46
C ILE A 2 -6.62 -15.74 -3.24
N ALA A 3 -7.35 -16.15 -2.20
CA ALA A 3 -8.66 -15.55 -1.86
C ALA A 3 -8.58 -14.03 -1.58
N TYR A 4 -7.44 -13.55 -1.07
CA TYR A 4 -7.18 -12.13 -0.88
C TYR A 4 -7.04 -11.42 -2.23
N LEU A 5 -6.26 -11.96 -3.17
CA LEU A 5 -6.14 -11.37 -4.51
C LEU A 5 -7.47 -11.38 -5.28
N GLU A 6 -8.24 -12.46 -5.16
CA GLU A 6 -9.57 -12.58 -5.75
C GLU A 6 -10.54 -11.53 -5.21
N SER A 7 -10.47 -11.21 -3.91
CA SER A 7 -11.35 -10.20 -3.32
C SER A 7 -11.15 -8.82 -3.95
N TYR A 8 -9.90 -8.43 -4.28
CA TYR A 8 -9.62 -7.17 -4.98
C TYR A 8 -10.17 -7.16 -6.41
N VAL A 9 -10.05 -8.28 -7.13
CA VAL A 9 -10.60 -8.42 -8.48
C VAL A 9 -12.12 -8.30 -8.47
N LEU A 10 -12.79 -9.01 -7.54
CA LEU A 10 -14.24 -8.98 -7.41
C LEU A 10 -14.74 -7.60 -6.98
N THR A 11 -14.06 -6.96 -6.02
CA THR A 11 -14.40 -5.61 -5.56
C THR A 11 -14.28 -4.61 -6.71
N GLY A 12 -13.20 -4.68 -7.48
CA GLY A 12 -13.03 -3.82 -8.65
C GLY A 12 -14.15 -3.98 -9.68
N LYS A 13 -14.59 -5.23 -9.95
CA LYS A 13 -15.74 -5.49 -10.86
C LYS A 13 -17.03 -4.87 -10.31
N LYS A 14 -17.34 -5.06 -9.03
CA LYS A 14 -18.53 -4.51 -8.37
C LYS A 14 -18.54 -2.98 -8.36
N ILE A 15 -17.41 -2.34 -8.12
CA ILE A 15 -17.30 -0.87 -8.21
C ILE A 15 -17.67 -0.39 -9.62
N TRP A 16 -17.25 -1.10 -10.67
CA TRP A 16 -17.60 -0.72 -12.04
C TRP A 16 -19.04 -1.04 -12.44
N GLU A 17 -19.70 -1.99 -11.78
CA GLU A 17 -21.14 -2.22 -11.93
C GLU A 17 -21.91 -1.08 -11.26
N PHE A 18 -21.57 -0.76 -10.02
CA PHE A 18 -22.14 0.36 -9.28
C PHE A 18 -21.96 1.71 -10.00
N ALA A 19 -20.78 1.96 -10.59
CA ALA A 19 -20.52 3.18 -11.36
C ALA A 19 -21.39 3.32 -12.64
N LYS A 20 -21.89 2.21 -13.19
CA LYS A 20 -22.83 2.26 -14.33
C LYS A 20 -24.24 2.63 -13.87
N GLU A 21 -24.62 2.18 -12.68
CA GLU A 21 -25.92 2.46 -12.07
C GLU A 21 -25.98 3.90 -11.50
N HIS A 22 -24.83 4.48 -11.16
CA HIS A 22 -24.67 5.81 -10.58
C HIS A 22 -23.73 6.70 -11.41
N PRO A 23 -24.15 7.18 -12.59
CA PRO A 23 -23.33 7.99 -13.48
C PRO A 23 -23.02 9.41 -12.95
N ASP A 24 -23.72 9.83 -11.89
CA ASP A 24 -23.53 11.08 -11.16
C ASP A 24 -22.34 11.04 -10.20
N VAL A 25 -21.81 9.84 -9.90
CA VAL A 25 -20.68 9.66 -8.98
C VAL A 25 -19.40 9.35 -9.77
N ASP A 26 -18.34 10.11 -9.51
CA ASP A 26 -17.01 9.86 -10.07
C ASP A 26 -16.22 8.86 -9.21
N PHE A 27 -15.72 7.79 -9.84
CA PHE A 27 -14.95 6.75 -9.18
C PHE A 27 -13.51 6.72 -9.68
N THR A 28 -12.58 6.66 -8.72
CA THR A 28 -11.18 6.34 -8.98
C THR A 28 -10.75 5.16 -8.10
N ILE A 29 -10.24 4.10 -8.72
CA ILE A 29 -9.66 2.96 -8.01
C ILE A 29 -8.14 3.14 -7.97
N LEU A 30 -7.60 3.33 -6.77
CA LEU A 30 -6.16 3.30 -6.54
C LEU A 30 -5.72 1.88 -6.18
N LEU A 31 -4.65 1.42 -6.81
CA LEU A 31 -4.06 0.11 -6.60
C LEU A 31 -2.62 0.28 -6.12
N PRO A 32 -2.42 0.41 -4.80
CA PRO A 32 -1.08 0.50 -4.25
C PRO A 32 -0.36 -0.85 -4.29
N SER A 33 0.96 -0.79 -4.43
CA SER A 33 1.85 -1.89 -4.05
C SER A 33 2.03 -1.94 -2.53
N ALA A 34 3.07 -2.60 -1.99
CA ALA A 34 3.28 -2.61 -0.54
C ALA A 34 3.46 -1.18 -0.01
N ILE A 35 2.77 -0.83 1.08
CA ILE A 35 2.76 0.55 1.60
C ILE A 35 3.75 0.63 2.75
N TYR A 36 4.80 1.43 2.60
CA TYR A 36 5.76 1.65 3.68
C TYR A 36 5.84 3.12 4.05
N GLY A 37 6.30 3.43 5.25
CA GLY A 37 6.58 4.80 5.66
C GLY A 37 6.23 5.07 7.11
N PRO A 38 6.38 6.34 7.55
CA PRO A 38 6.15 6.70 8.94
C PRO A 38 4.69 6.48 9.34
N LEU A 39 4.50 6.08 10.59
CA LEU A 39 3.18 6.11 11.21
C LEU A 39 2.76 7.57 11.43
N VAL A 40 1.45 7.80 11.54
CA VAL A 40 0.91 9.13 11.82
C VAL A 40 1.44 9.66 13.17
N PRO A 41 1.57 10.99 13.34
CA PRO A 41 1.87 11.57 14.63
C PRO A 41 0.90 11.07 15.70
N ASN A 42 1.41 10.80 16.91
CA ASN A 42 0.65 10.28 18.04
C ASN A 42 0.04 8.88 17.84
N TYR A 43 0.58 8.08 16.91
CA TYR A 43 0.23 6.66 16.84
C TYR A 43 0.53 5.99 18.18
N LEU A 44 -0.47 5.28 18.75
CA LEU A 44 -0.40 4.71 20.09
C LEU A 44 0.46 3.44 20.11
N THR A 45 1.77 3.59 19.98
CA THR A 45 2.72 2.47 19.96
C THR A 45 2.79 1.69 21.28
N SER A 46 2.30 2.27 22.39
CA SER A 46 2.19 1.58 23.68
C SER A 46 0.97 0.67 23.77
N ASP A 47 -0.01 0.81 22.89
CA ASP A 47 -1.20 -0.03 22.86
C ASP A 47 -0.92 -1.35 22.11
N PRO A 48 -1.15 -2.53 22.73
CA PRO A 48 -0.82 -3.82 22.12
C PRO A 48 -1.58 -4.15 20.83
N ASP A 49 -2.79 -3.63 20.65
CA ASP A 49 -3.57 -3.85 19.43
C ASP A 49 -3.09 -2.92 18.31
N MET A 50 -2.73 -1.68 18.67
CA MET A 50 -2.11 -0.74 17.74
C MET A 50 -0.72 -1.19 17.29
N GLN A 51 0.07 -1.85 18.15
CA GLN A 51 1.34 -2.47 17.75
C GLN A 51 1.16 -3.50 16.63
N LYS A 52 0.04 -4.23 16.62
CA LYS A 52 -0.29 -5.21 15.57
C LYS A 52 -0.88 -4.54 14.32
N SER A 53 -1.32 -3.30 14.40
CA SER A 53 -2.03 -2.56 13.35
C SER A 53 -1.14 -1.63 12.51
N ILE A 54 0.15 -1.93 12.40
CA ILE A 54 1.11 -1.11 11.62
C ILE A 54 1.13 -1.45 10.12
N GLY A 55 0.21 -2.30 9.66
CA GLY A 55 0.06 -2.70 8.27
C GLY A 55 1.31 -3.38 7.71
N THR A 56 1.66 -3.05 6.46
CA THR A 56 2.81 -3.62 5.77
C THR A 56 4.14 -3.29 6.45
N ASN A 57 4.26 -2.21 7.23
CA ASN A 57 5.48 -1.92 8.01
C ASN A 57 5.90 -3.05 8.97
N ALA A 58 4.97 -3.93 9.38
CA ALA A 58 5.28 -5.07 10.22
C ALA A 58 6.37 -5.97 9.63
N SER A 59 6.43 -6.08 8.29
CA SER A 59 7.48 -6.88 7.63
C SER A 59 8.87 -6.25 7.80
N LEU A 60 8.98 -4.92 7.82
CA LEU A 60 10.21 -4.19 8.08
C LEU A 60 10.62 -4.28 9.54
N CYS A 61 9.67 -4.09 10.47
CA CYS A 61 9.91 -4.24 11.91
C CYS A 61 10.52 -5.60 12.27
N ARG A 62 10.10 -6.65 11.57
CA ARG A 62 10.66 -7.99 11.77
C ARG A 62 12.16 -8.07 11.42
N ILE A 63 12.63 -7.35 10.41
CA ILE A 63 14.05 -7.28 10.05
C ILE A 63 14.86 -6.65 11.19
N PHE A 64 14.32 -5.59 11.81
CA PHE A 64 14.98 -4.93 12.95
C PHE A 64 15.06 -5.84 14.19
N THR A 65 14.03 -6.65 14.46
CA THR A 65 13.95 -7.45 15.69
C THR A 65 14.59 -8.84 15.59
N GLN A 66 14.61 -9.44 14.40
CA GLN A 66 15.12 -10.80 14.18
C GLN A 66 16.52 -10.83 13.54
N GLY A 67 17.05 -9.67 13.14
CA GLY A 67 18.37 -9.54 12.53
C GLY A 67 18.35 -9.69 11.01
N THR A 68 19.36 -9.11 10.35
CA THR A 68 19.44 -8.97 8.89
C THR A 68 19.69 -10.26 8.11
N GLY A 69 19.73 -11.43 8.78
CA GLY A 69 19.82 -12.74 8.14
C GLY A 69 18.48 -13.48 7.99
N GLU A 70 17.43 -13.04 8.69
CA GLU A 70 16.15 -13.75 8.82
C GLU A 70 15.04 -13.12 7.94
N TYR A 71 15.31 -12.94 6.64
CA TYR A 71 14.29 -12.55 5.66
C TYR A 71 14.05 -13.65 4.62
N PRO A 72 12.80 -13.84 4.15
CA PRO A 72 12.50 -14.87 3.16
C PRO A 72 13.33 -14.64 1.88
N PRO A 73 13.92 -15.69 1.29
CA PRO A 73 14.79 -15.55 0.13
C PRO A 73 14.02 -14.94 -1.04
N GLN A 74 14.51 -13.78 -1.48
CA GLN A 74 14.19 -13.13 -2.77
C GLN A 74 12.70 -12.94 -3.08
N VAL A 75 12.06 -12.02 -2.38
CA VAL A 75 10.85 -11.35 -2.89
C VAL A 75 11.27 -10.02 -3.49
N LEU A 76 11.32 -9.94 -4.83
CA LEU A 76 11.30 -8.64 -5.50
C LEU A 76 9.91 -8.03 -5.19
N GLY A 77 9.87 -7.06 -4.29
CA GLY A 77 8.66 -6.36 -3.93
C GLY A 77 8.53 -5.06 -4.71
N HIS A 78 7.30 -4.62 -4.96
CA HIS A 78 7.00 -3.24 -5.32
C HIS A 78 6.55 -2.51 -4.07
N PHE A 79 6.91 -1.23 -3.93
CA PHE A 79 6.39 -0.42 -2.83
C PHE A 79 6.04 1.01 -3.22
N VAL A 80 5.24 1.64 -2.36
CA VAL A 80 4.92 3.07 -2.36
C VAL A 80 5.09 3.62 -0.96
N ASP A 81 5.58 4.87 -0.84
CA ASP A 81 5.55 5.59 0.43
C ASP A 81 4.10 5.96 0.80
N VAL A 82 3.72 5.79 2.07
CA VAL A 82 2.37 6.12 2.58
C VAL A 82 1.99 7.57 2.31
N ARG A 83 2.95 8.50 2.30
CA ARG A 83 2.72 9.92 2.02
C ARG A 83 2.41 10.15 0.55
N ASP A 84 3.12 9.48 -0.35
CA ASP A 84 2.85 9.53 -1.80
C ASP A 84 1.47 8.95 -2.11
N LEU A 85 1.12 7.84 -1.45
CA LEU A 85 -0.21 7.25 -1.58
C LEU A 85 -1.30 8.20 -1.04
N ALA A 86 -1.07 8.89 0.08
CA ALA A 86 -2.00 9.89 0.60
C ALA A 86 -2.20 11.05 -0.39
N GLN A 87 -1.12 11.54 -1.00
CA GLN A 87 -1.22 12.55 -2.06
C GLN A 87 -1.96 12.03 -3.29
N ALA A 88 -1.78 10.76 -3.66
CA ALA A 88 -2.52 10.14 -4.75
C ALA A 88 -4.03 10.07 -4.47
N HIS A 89 -4.44 9.84 -3.20
CA HIS A 89 -5.85 9.91 -2.82
C HIS A 89 -6.41 11.34 -2.98
N ILE A 90 -5.68 12.35 -2.51
CA ILE A 90 -6.08 13.76 -2.67
C ILE A 90 -6.20 14.14 -4.15
N ALA A 91 -5.21 13.76 -4.96
CA ALA A 91 -5.20 14.01 -6.39
C ALA A 91 -6.33 13.28 -7.13
N ALA A 92 -6.64 12.05 -6.73
CA ALA A 92 -7.77 11.29 -7.29
C ALA A 92 -9.11 12.00 -7.03
N LEU A 93 -9.33 12.49 -5.81
CA LEU A 93 -10.53 13.24 -5.43
C LEU A 93 -10.61 14.61 -6.09
N SER A 94 -9.47 15.25 -6.33
CA SER A 94 -9.39 16.58 -6.95
C SER A 94 -9.36 16.53 -8.48
N SER A 95 -9.24 15.34 -9.07
CA SER A 95 -9.15 15.18 -10.52
C SER A 95 -10.48 15.49 -11.19
N SER A 96 -10.43 16.18 -12.33
CA SER A 96 -11.62 16.41 -13.15
C SER A 96 -12.23 15.09 -13.59
N LEU A 97 -13.56 15.03 -13.63
CA LEU A 97 -14.28 13.93 -14.25
C LEU A 97 -13.85 13.82 -15.72
N ILE A 98 -13.47 12.61 -16.14
CA ILE A 98 -13.19 12.31 -17.54
C ILE A 98 -14.31 11.39 -18.03
N PRO A 99 -15.28 11.91 -18.82
CA PRO A 99 -16.42 11.13 -19.27
C PRO A 99 -16.00 9.83 -19.95
N GLY A 100 -16.64 8.72 -19.56
CA GLY A 100 -16.40 7.40 -20.14
C GLY A 100 -15.07 6.72 -19.76
N ARG A 101 -14.21 7.36 -18.96
CA ARG A 101 -12.97 6.71 -18.48
C ARG A 101 -13.15 6.03 -17.13
N LYS A 102 -12.73 4.77 -17.06
CA LYS A 102 -12.52 4.04 -15.82
C LYS A 102 -11.15 4.38 -15.24
N LYS A 103 -11.10 5.24 -14.22
CA LYS A 103 -9.84 5.63 -13.56
C LYS A 103 -9.37 4.50 -12.64
N ARG A 104 -8.38 3.74 -13.10
CA ARG A 104 -7.69 2.71 -12.33
C ARG A 104 -6.20 3.00 -12.36
N ILE A 105 -5.63 3.40 -11.24
CA ILE A 105 -4.27 3.93 -11.17
C ILE A 105 -3.42 3.00 -10.32
N LEU A 106 -2.36 2.46 -10.92
CA LEU A 106 -1.34 1.71 -10.19
C LEU A 106 -0.45 2.72 -9.46
N ILE A 107 -0.36 2.60 -8.13
CA ILE A 107 0.48 3.47 -7.31
C ILE A 107 1.64 2.65 -6.79
N SER A 108 2.80 2.83 -7.41
CA SER A 108 4.04 2.14 -7.04
C SER A 108 5.21 3.04 -7.41
N ASN A 109 6.14 3.21 -6.48
CA ASN A 109 7.31 4.05 -6.69
C ASN A 109 8.45 3.26 -7.34
N THR A 110 8.90 2.18 -6.68
CA THR A 110 10.04 1.38 -7.16
C THR A 110 9.93 -0.07 -6.68
N THR A 111 10.91 -0.88 -7.08
CA THR A 111 11.12 -2.24 -6.57
C THR A 111 12.16 -2.25 -5.47
N PHE A 112 12.09 -3.25 -4.59
CA PHE A 112 13.09 -3.49 -3.56
C PHE A 112 13.35 -4.98 -3.40
N LYS A 113 14.54 -5.32 -2.91
CA LYS A 113 14.83 -6.63 -2.33
C LYS A 113 14.92 -6.46 -0.83
N LEU A 114 14.35 -7.39 -0.08
CA LEU A 114 14.46 -7.38 1.39
C LEU A 114 15.92 -7.37 1.88
N LYS A 115 16.83 -7.97 1.10
CA LYS A 115 18.28 -7.90 1.33
C LYS A 115 18.79 -6.45 1.34
N ASP A 116 18.49 -5.70 0.29
CA ASP A 116 18.97 -4.32 0.13
C ASP A 116 18.41 -3.43 1.25
N VAL A 117 17.18 -3.70 1.69
CA VAL A 117 16.55 -3.03 2.84
C VAL A 117 17.26 -3.37 4.15
N ALA A 118 17.59 -4.64 4.38
CA ALA A 118 18.32 -5.07 5.58
C ALA A 118 19.73 -4.46 5.63
N GLU A 119 20.45 -4.44 4.50
CA GLU A 119 21.76 -3.79 4.39
C GLU A 119 21.68 -2.28 4.63
N LEU A 120 20.65 -1.62 4.09
CA LEU A 120 20.40 -0.20 4.33
C LEU A 120 20.18 0.10 5.82
N ILE A 121 19.33 -0.70 6.48
CA ILE A 121 19.06 -0.60 7.91
C ILE A 121 20.37 -0.74 8.70
N CYS A 122 21.16 -1.80 8.45
CA CYS A 122 22.44 -2.02 9.13
C CYS A 122 23.45 -0.90 8.92
N ARG A 123 23.38 -0.17 7.80
CA ARG A 123 24.28 0.93 7.52
C ARG A 123 23.90 2.20 8.28
N GLU A 124 22.61 2.40 8.56
CA GLU A 124 22.07 3.62 9.17
C GLU A 124 21.83 3.52 10.68
N THR A 125 21.97 2.32 11.26
CA THR A 125 21.96 2.04 12.72
C THR A 125 23.35 1.75 13.23
#